data_AF-A0A061N776-F1
#
_entry.id   AF-A0A061N776-F1
#
_cell.length_a   1.000
_cell.length_b   1.000
_cell.length_c   1.000
_cell.angle_alpha   90.00
_cell.angle_beta   90.00
_cell.angle_gamma   90.00
#
_symmetry.space_group_name_H-M   'P 1'
#
loop_
_entity.id
_entity.type
_entity.pdbx_description
1 polymer ?
#
loop_
_entity_poly.entity_id
_entity_poly.type
_entity_poly.pdbx_seq_one_letter_code
_entity_poly.pdbx_strand_id
1 'polypeptide(L)' 'MLEVHGYIDTPSAKSLKAMVGFRNIAVHDYQSMNLDILEEIVKNHLADFTHYAKQIIKG' A
#
# COMPACT_ATOMS: atom_id res chain seq x y z
N MET A 1 12.52 -6.41 -3.52
CA MET A 1 13.76 -6.61 -2.75
C MET A 1 13.47 -6.93 -1.29
N LEU A 2 12.65 -6.17 -0.55
CA LEU A 2 12.31 -6.49 0.85
C LEU A 2 11.66 -7.86 1.02
N GLU A 3 10.67 -8.19 0.19
CA GLU A 3 10.00 -9.50 0.17
C GLU A 3 10.99 -10.65 -0.10
N VAL A 4 11.89 -10.47 -1.08
CA VAL A 4 12.88 -11.48 -1.47
C VAL A 4 13.87 -11.80 -0.35
N HIS A 5 14.17 -10.82 0.50
CA HIS A 5 15.03 -11.01 1.67
C HIS A 5 14.26 -11.37 2.94
N GLY A 6 12.94 -11.60 2.85
CA GLY A 6 12.12 -12.02 3.98
C GLY A 6 11.79 -10.93 5.01
N TYR A 7 12.14 -9.67 4.75
CA TYR A 7 11.83 -8.55 5.66
C TYR A 7 10.34 -8.23 5.71
N ILE A 8 9.62 -8.54 4.62
CA ILE A 8 8.18 -8.38 4.57
C ILE A 8 7.52 -9.59 3.91
N ASP A 9 6.27 -9.87 4.30
CA ASP A 9 5.46 -10.91 3.70
C ASP A 9 4.95 -10.52 2.29
N THR A 10 4.63 -11.53 1.48
CA THR A 10 4.09 -11.35 0.12
C THR A 10 2.80 -10.52 0.08
N PRO A 11 1.82 -10.69 1.01
CA PRO A 11 0.65 -9.82 1.08
C PRO A 11 1.01 -8.34 1.21
N SER A 12 1.89 -7.98 2.14
CA SER A 12 2.33 -6.60 2.36
C SER A 12 3.05 -6.04 1.13
N ALA A 13 3.91 -6.85 0.50
CA ALA A 13 4.59 -6.46 -0.72
C ALA A 13 3.61 -6.16 -1.87
N LYS A 14 2.52 -6.92 -1.99
CA LYS A 14 1.47 -6.68 -2.99
C LYS A 14 0.65 -5.44 -2.67
N SER A 15 0.13 -5.32 -1.45
CA SER A 15 -0.68 -4.17 -1.03
C SER A 15 0.07 -2.85 -1.18
N LEU A 16 1.33 -2.79 -0.74
CA LEU A 16 2.15 -1.58 -0.84
C LEU A 16 2.46 -1.18 -2.29
N LYS A 17 2.73 -2.16 -3.17
CA LYS A 17 2.92 -1.87 -4.61
C LYS A 17 1.66 -1.30 -5.24
N ALA A 18 0.49 -1.87 -4.93
CA ALA A 18 -0.79 -1.34 -5.39
C ALA A 18 -1.01 0.09 -4.88
N MET A 19 -0.66 0.35 -3.62
CA MET A 19 -0.83 1.68 -3.01
C MET A 19 0.09 2.75 -3.61
N VAL A 20 1.33 2.39 -3.97
CA VAL A 20 2.22 3.28 -4.74
C VAL A 20 1.63 3.59 -6.13
N GLY A 21 1.04 2.59 -6.79
CA GLY A 21 0.33 2.78 -8.06
C GLY A 21 -0.84 3.76 -7.92
N PHE A 22 -1.68 3.58 -6.90
CA PHE A 22 -2.78 4.51 -6.60
C PHE A 22 -2.28 5.93 -6.31
N ARG A 23 -1.22 6.07 -5.49
CA ARG A 23 -0.60 7.38 -5.23
C ARG A 23 -0.13 8.06 -6.51
N ASN A 24 0.38 7.33 -7.49
CA ASN A 24 0.81 7.94 -8.75
C ASN A 24 -0.37 8.49 -9.55
N ILE A 25 -1.51 7.78 -9.56
CA ILE A 25 -2.75 8.27 -10.17
C ILE A 25 -3.24 9.51 -9.43
N ALA A 26 -3.32 9.46 -8.10
CA ALA A 26 -3.76 10.60 -7.30
C ALA A 26 -2.88 11.85 -7.53
N VAL A 27 -1.57 11.68 -7.63
CA VAL A 27 -0.65 12.83 -7.79
C VAL A 27 -0.68 13.42 -9.20
N HIS A 28 -0.82 12.59 -10.24
CA HIS A 28 -0.70 13.06 -11.63
C HIS A 28 -2.05 13.27 -12.33
N ASP A 29 -3.10 12.57 -11.90
CA ASP A 29 -4.38 12.41 -12.61
C ASP A 29 -5.58 12.53 -11.64
N TYR A 30 -5.53 13.49 -10.70
CA TYR A 30 -6.52 13.64 -9.63
C TYR A 30 -7.97 13.79 -10.13
N GLN A 31 -8.19 14.37 -11.32
CA GLN A 31 -9.53 14.54 -11.91
C GLN A 31 -10.14 13.25 -12.45
N SER A 32 -9.33 12.26 -12.83
CA SER A 32 -9.79 10.95 -13.32
C SER A 32 -9.71 9.86 -12.24
N MET A 33 -9.33 10.23 -11.01
CA MET A 33 -9.21 9.32 -9.89
C MET A 33 -10.58 8.72 -9.51
N ASN A 34 -10.62 7.39 -9.39
CA ASN A 34 -11.81 6.69 -8.92
C ASN A 34 -11.96 6.83 -7.40
N LEU A 35 -13.01 7.54 -6.97
CA LEU A 35 -13.30 7.80 -5.56
C LEU A 35 -13.72 6.54 -4.78
N ASP A 36 -14.29 5.54 -5.44
CA ASP A 36 -14.65 4.27 -4.78
C ASP A 36 -13.38 3.53 -4.31
N ILE A 37 -12.31 3.61 -5.11
CA ILE A 37 -11.00 3.06 -4.72
C ILE A 37 -10.44 3.85 -3.54
N LEU A 38 -10.54 5.18 -3.55
CA LEU A 38 -10.09 6.01 -2.43
C LEU A 38 -10.84 5.67 -1.14
N GLU A 39 -12.16 5.52 -1.21
CA GLU A 39 -12.99 5.14 -0.07
C GLU A 39 -12.61 3.77 0.50
N GLU A 40 -12.42 2.79 -0.38
CA GLU A 40 -11.96 1.44 0.00
C GLU A 40 -10.61 1.47 0.70
N ILE A 41 -9.67 2.30 0.21
CA ILE A 41 -8.36 2.46 0.82
C ILE A 41 -8.46 3.01 2.24
N VAL A 42 -9.25 4.07 2.42
CA VAL A 42 -9.45 4.72 3.71
C VAL A 42 -10.12 3.78 4.71
N LYS A 43 -11.08 2.96 4.25
CA LYS A 43 -11.81 2.03 5.12
C LYS A 43 -11.01 0.79 5.47
N ASN A 44 -10.33 0.19 4.49
CA ASN A 44 -9.86 -1.19 4.60
C ASN A 44 -8.34 -1.37 4.48
N HIS A 45 -7.61 -0.41 3.88
CA HIS A 45 -6.18 -0.60 3.58
C HIS A 45 -5.21 0.24 4.41
N LEU A 46 -5.68 1.17 5.25
CA LEU A 46 -4.77 1.95 6.11
C LEU A 46 -3.97 1.07 7.09
N ALA A 47 -4.54 -0.06 7.51
CA ALA A 47 -3.87 -1.02 8.39
C ALA A 47 -2.64 -1.68 7.74
N ASP A 48 -2.58 -1.76 6.41
CA ASP A 48 -1.48 -2.38 5.67
C ASP A 48 -0.15 -1.65 5.94
N PHE A 49 -0.18 -0.32 6.09
CA PHE A 49 1.00 0.47 6.46
C PHE A 49 1.50 0.15 7.88
N THR A 50 0.57 -0.05 8.82
CA THR A 50 0.92 -0.41 10.20
C THR A 50 1.47 -1.83 10.26
N HIS A 51 0.90 -2.75 9.49
CA HIS A 51 1.38 -4.14 9.38
C HIS A 51 2.79 -4.18 8.79
N TYR A 52 3.03 -3.43 7.72
CA TYR A 52 4.36 -3.24 7.15
C TYR A 52 5.36 -2.68 8.16
N ALA A 53 5.02 -1.58 8.84
CA ALA A 53 5.90 -0.96 9.83
C ALA A 53 6.28 -1.93 10.96
N LYS A 54 5.32 -2.75 11.42
CA LYS A 54 5.57 -3.79 12.43
C LYS A 54 6.56 -4.85 11.95
N GLN A 55 6.52 -5.24 10.68
CA GLN A 55 7.46 -6.23 10.13
C GLN A 55 8.88 -5.66 10.06
N ILE A 56 9.03 -4.40 9.66
CA ILE A 56 10.32 -3.73 9.60
C ILE A 56 10.93 -3.49 10.99
N ILE A 57 10.12 -3.09 11.98
CA ILE A 57 10.60 -2.79 13.34
C ILE A 57 10.97 -4.07 14.11
N LYS A 58 10.33 -5.20 13.80
CA LYS A 58 10.62 -6.50 14.44
C LYS A 58 11.79 -7.25 13.78
N GLY A 59 12.21 -6.82 12.59
CA GLY A 59 13.29 -7.44 11.81
C GLY A 59 14.69 -7.02 12.24
#